data_AF-A0A6G9GY54-F1
#
_entry.id   AF-A0A6G9GY54-F1
#
_cell.length_a   1.000
_cell.length_b   1.000
_cell.length_c   1.000
_cell.angle_alpha   90.00
_cell.angle_beta   90.00
_cell.angle_gamma   90.00
#
_symmetry.space_group_name_H-M   'P 1'
#
loop_
_entity.id
_entity.type
_entity.pdbx_description
1 polymer ?
#
loop_
_entity_poly.entity_id
_entity_poly.type
_entity_poly.pdbx_seq_one_letter_code
_entity_poly.pdbx_strand_id
1 'polypeptide(L)'
;MVPIILGTIVLLWQAALIGYTFSLAGNAADKAARAAAVGEPCGAAAAEDLPGSWSLGTVDCGGGDGDLVTVDIGLNTPVLFPGFNIPVNITAHGSALRETTP
;
A
#
# COMPACT_ATOMS: atom_id res chain seq x y z
N MET A 1 -33.67 4.49 15.38
CA MET A 1 -32.88 5.65 14.91
C MET A 1 -31.42 5.56 15.33
N VAL A 2 -31.09 5.56 16.63
CA VAL A 2 -29.69 5.48 17.12
C VAL A 2 -28.87 4.33 16.50
N PRO A 3 -29.39 3.09 16.35
CA PRO A 3 -28.61 2.01 15.75
C PRO A 3 -28.18 2.28 14.30
N ILE A 4 -29.04 2.94 13.53
CA ILE A 4 -28.76 3.30 12.13
C ILE A 4 -27.68 4.38 12.09
N ILE A 5 -27.80 5.41 12.92
CA ILE A 5 -26.83 6.51 12.99
C ILE A 5 -25.43 5.97 13.32
N LEU A 6 -25.32 5.11 14.34
CA LEU A 6 -24.04 4.50 14.71
C LEU A 6 -23.47 3.64 13.57
N GLY A 7 -24.32 2.85 12.91
CA GLY A 7 -23.92 2.08 11.73
C GLY A 7 -23.36 2.96 10.62
N THR A 8 -24.01 4.09 10.32
CA THR A 8 -23.55 5.04 9.30
C THR A 8 -22.21 5.67 9.69
N ILE A 9 -22.03 6.08 10.94
CA ILE A 9 -20.75 6.66 11.41
C ILE A 9 -19.62 5.64 11.25
N VAL A 10 -19.85 4.37 11.60
CA VAL A 10 -18.87 3.30 11.40
C VAL A 10 -18.54 3.15 9.91
N LEU A 11 -19.54 3.12 9.02
CA LEU A 11 -19.29 3.01 7.58
C LEU A 11 -18.48 4.19 7.03
N LEU A 12 -18.80 5.42 7.43
CA LEU A 12 -18.06 6.62 7.03
C LEU A 12 -16.61 6.56 7.52
N TRP A 13 -16.40 6.09 8.75
CA TRP A 13 -15.07 5.91 9.29
C TRP A 13 -14.28 4.84 8.50
N GLN A 14 -14.90 3.71 8.16
CA GLN A 14 -14.25 2.68 7.35
C GLN A 14 -13.88 3.21 5.95
N ALA A 15 -14.76 4.01 5.33
CA ALA A 15 -14.46 4.65 4.06
C ALA A 15 -13.23 5.59 4.16
N ALA A 16 -13.10 6.32 5.27
CA ALA A 16 -11.92 7.15 5.53
C ALA A 16 -10.64 6.31 5.67
N LEU A 17 -10.68 5.17 6.38
CA LEU A 17 -9.53 4.27 6.50
C LEU A 17 -9.11 3.68 5.14
N ILE A 18 -10.06 3.27 4.31
CA ILE A 18 -9.78 2.77 2.95
C ILE A 18 -9.11 3.87 2.10
N GLY A 19 -9.65 5.10 2.14
CA GLY A 19 -9.05 6.24 1.44
C GLY A 19 -7.61 6.52 1.89
N TYR A 20 -7.35 6.43 3.20
CA TYR A 20 -6.00 6.57 3.74
C TYR A 20 -5.05 5.45 3.29
N THR A 21 -5.52 4.19 3.22
CA THR A 21 -4.72 3.08 2.68
C THR A 21 -4.33 3.32 1.22
N PHE A 22 -5.20 3.89 0.37
CA PHE A 22 -4.82 4.25 -1.00
C PHE A 22 -3.65 5.24 -1.04
N SER A 23 -3.65 6.25 -0.16
CA SER A 23 -2.54 7.21 -0.06
C SER A 23 -1.25 6.55 0.42
N LEU A 24 -1.33 5.67 1.42
CA LEU A 24 -0.18 4.92 1.93
C LEU A 24 0.40 3.98 0.87
N ALA A 25 -0.46 3.26 0.13
CA ALA A 25 -0.03 2.33 -0.90
C ALA A 25 0.71 3.04 -2.04
N GLY A 26 0.24 4.24 -2.44
CA GLY A 26 0.94 5.08 -3.41
C GLY A 26 2.33 5.52 -2.94
N ASN A 27 2.43 6.07 -1.72
CA ASN A 27 3.73 6.47 -1.15
C ASN A 27 4.71 5.28 -1.04
N ALA A 28 4.22 4.12 -0.61
CA ALA A 28 5.03 2.91 -0.54
C ALA A 28 5.52 2.47 -1.94
N ALA A 29 4.67 2.55 -2.96
CA ALA A 29 5.01 2.18 -4.33
C ALA A 29 6.08 3.11 -4.91
N ASP A 30 5.96 4.42 -4.71
CA ASP A 30 6.95 5.40 -5.17
C ASP A 30 8.31 5.20 -4.49
N LYS A 31 8.31 4.95 -3.17
CA LYS A 31 9.54 4.64 -2.42
C LYS A 31 10.19 3.35 -2.86
N ALA A 32 9.41 2.30 -3.05
CA ALA A 32 9.92 1.02 -3.53
C ALA A 32 10.46 1.11 -4.95
N ALA A 33 9.79 1.85 -5.85
CA ALA A 33 10.25 2.08 -7.22
C ALA A 33 11.59 2.81 -7.23
N ARG A 34 11.73 3.86 -6.41
CA ARG A 34 12.99 4.59 -6.23
C ARG A 34 14.11 3.69 -5.71
N ALA A 35 13.85 2.92 -4.65
CA ALA A 35 14.85 2.00 -4.10
C ALA A 35 15.26 0.94 -5.15
N ALA A 36 14.29 0.37 -5.87
CA ALA A 36 14.56 -0.61 -6.91
C ALA A 36 15.36 -0.02 -8.09
N ALA A 37 15.14 1.25 -8.45
CA ALA A 37 15.88 1.97 -9.48
C ALA A 37 17.38 2.13 -9.16
N VAL A 38 17.75 2.23 -7.88
CA VAL A 38 19.15 2.36 -7.43
C VAL A 38 19.76 1.05 -6.91
N GLY A 39 19.02 -0.06 -6.99
CA GLY A 39 19.48 -1.38 -6.53
C GLY A 39 19.39 -1.59 -5.01
N GLU A 40 18.60 -0.79 -4.30
CA GLU A 40 18.33 -0.93 -2.87
C GLU A 40 17.15 -1.89 -2.60
N PRO A 41 17.04 -2.45 -1.38
CA PRO A 41 15.97 -3.39 -1.01
C PRO A 41 14.60 -2.71 -1.00
N CYS A 42 13.88 -2.82 -2.11
CA CYS A 42 12.57 -2.20 -2.32
C CYS A 42 11.52 -2.50 -1.24
N GLY A 43 11.52 -3.71 -0.66
CA GLY A 43 10.49 -4.13 0.29
C GLY A 43 10.68 -3.47 1.65
N ALA A 44 11.93 -3.19 2.01
CA ALA A 44 12.23 -2.39 3.19
C ALA A 44 11.82 -0.93 2.97
N ALA A 45 12.12 -0.37 1.79
CA ALA A 45 11.72 0.99 1.42
C ALA A 45 10.19 1.17 1.35
N ALA A 46 9.48 0.14 0.86
CA ALA A 46 8.02 0.09 0.88
C ALA A 46 7.44 0.16 2.29
N ALA A 47 8.08 -0.52 3.25
CA ALA A 47 7.59 -0.68 4.62
C ALA A 47 7.93 0.52 5.54
N GLU A 48 8.88 1.36 5.14
CA GLU A 48 9.52 2.34 6.03
C GLU A 48 8.54 3.33 6.66
N ASP A 49 7.56 3.81 5.89
CA ASP A 49 6.58 4.80 6.34
C ASP A 49 5.24 4.19 6.77
N LEU A 50 5.11 2.86 6.77
CA LEU A 50 3.86 2.23 7.14
C LEU A 50 3.58 2.43 8.63
N PRO A 51 2.41 2.96 9.00
CA PRO A 51 2.00 2.96 10.40
C PRO A 51 1.77 1.51 10.84
N GLY A 52 2.09 1.18 12.09
CA GLY A 52 2.10 -0.22 12.57
C GLY A 52 0.76 -0.97 12.53
N SER A 53 -0.36 -0.30 12.25
CA SER A 53 -1.66 -0.95 12.01
C SER A 53 -1.89 -1.37 10.55
N TRP A 54 -1.02 -0.97 9.63
CA TRP A 54 -1.00 -1.43 8.24
C TRP A 54 0.14 -2.40 8.03
N SER A 55 -0.07 -3.39 7.16
CA SER A 55 0.96 -4.35 6.79
C SER A 55 1.02 -4.51 5.29
N LEU A 56 2.25 -4.65 4.77
CA LEU A 56 2.47 -5.06 3.40
C LEU A 56 1.93 -6.49 3.22
N GLY A 57 1.16 -6.67 2.15
CA GLY A 57 0.78 -7.96 1.63
C GLY A 57 1.84 -8.42 0.62
N THR A 58 1.47 -8.45 -0.65
CA THR A 58 2.39 -8.78 -1.74
C THR A 58 3.35 -7.62 -2.00
N VAL A 59 4.63 -7.93 -2.17
CA VAL A 59 5.62 -6.97 -2.67
C VAL A 59 6.34 -7.66 -3.82
N ASP A 60 6.16 -7.14 -5.03
CA ASP A 60 6.90 -7.57 -6.21
C ASP A 60 7.77 -6.40 -6.68
N CYS A 61 9.07 -6.64 -6.76
CA CYS A 61 10.06 -5.66 -7.19
C CYS A 61 11.06 -6.32 -8.11
N GLY A 62 10.62 -6.62 -9.31
CA GLY A 62 11.48 -7.26 -10.30
C GLY A 62 10.93 -7.18 -11.72
N GLY A 63 9.83 -6.46 -11.91
CA GLY A 63 9.29 -6.20 -13.24
C GLY A 63 9.96 -5.00 -13.91
N GLY A 64 9.56 -4.75 -15.14
CA GLY A 64 10.09 -3.70 -16.00
C GLY A 64 10.93 -4.25 -17.15
N ASP A 65 11.00 -3.47 -18.22
CA ASP A 65 11.75 -3.81 -19.43
C ASP A 65 12.76 -2.69 -19.73
N GLY A 66 13.96 -3.08 -20.16
CA GLY A 66 15.08 -2.17 -20.39
C GLY A 66 15.42 -1.30 -19.17
N ASP A 67 15.31 0.02 -19.36
CA ASP A 67 15.68 1.04 -18.39
C ASP A 67 14.57 1.36 -17.36
N LEU A 68 13.44 0.66 -17.37
CA LEU A 68 12.38 0.85 -16.37
C LEU A 68 12.38 -0.28 -15.35
N VAL A 69 12.15 0.09 -14.09
CA VAL A 69 11.86 -0.82 -12.99
C VAL A 69 10.41 -0.62 -12.58
N THR A 70 9.65 -1.71 -12.43
CA THR A 70 8.29 -1.66 -11.91
C THR A 70 8.19 -2.38 -10.58
N VAL A 71 7.30 -1.88 -9.73
CA VAL A 71 6.99 -2.46 -8.43
C VAL A 71 5.48 -2.55 -8.25
N ASP A 72 5.03 -3.64 -7.66
CA ASP A 72 3.64 -3.87 -7.28
C ASP A 72 3.56 -4.14 -5.78
N ILE A 73 2.77 -3.35 -5.07
CA ILE A 73 2.64 -3.40 -3.62
C ILE A 73 1.17 -3.59 -3.24
N GLY A 74 0.89 -4.65 -2.49
CA GLY A 74 -0.36 -4.86 -1.79
C GLY A 74 -0.28 -4.33 -0.37
N LEU A 75 -1.32 -3.62 0.07
CA LEU A 75 -1.45 -3.10 1.43
C LEU A 75 -2.78 -3.53 2.04
N ASN A 76 -2.73 -4.05 3.27
CA ASN A 76 -3.91 -4.48 4.00
C ASN A 76 -4.52 -3.32 4.79
N THR A 77 -5.80 -3.03 4.55
CA THR A 77 -6.54 -2.00 5.31
C THR A 77 -7.02 -2.56 6.66
N PRO A 78 -6.76 -1.88 7.79
CA PRO A 78 -7.32 -2.28 9.07
C PRO A 78 -8.82 -2.04 9.10
N VAL A 79 -9.59 -3.04 9.55
CA VAL A 79 -11.05 -2.95 9.67
C VAL A 79 -11.46 -2.85 11.14
N LEU A 80 -12.25 -1.83 11.46
CA LEU A 80 -12.92 -1.67 12.76
C LEU A 80 -14.26 -2.41 12.84
N PHE A 81 -14.23 -3.74 12.93
CA PHE A 81 -15.42 -4.50 13.29
C PHE A 81 -15.09 -5.63 14.26
N PRO A 82 -15.70 -5.69 15.46
CA PRO A 82 -15.55 -6.84 16.34
C PRO A 82 -16.25 -8.05 15.71
N GLY A 83 -15.47 -9.05 15.28
CA GLY A 83 -15.96 -10.36 14.81
C GLY A 83 -15.95 -10.59 13.29
N PHE A 84 -15.60 -9.61 12.45
CA PHE A 84 -15.40 -9.79 11.01
C PHE A 84 -14.12 -9.09 10.55
N ASN A 85 -13.16 -9.87 10.05
CA ASN A 85 -12.04 -9.35 9.26
C ASN A 85 -12.44 -9.46 7.79
N ILE A 86 -12.72 -8.33 7.14
CA ILE A 86 -12.80 -8.28 5.68
C ILE A 86 -11.45 -7.76 5.21
N PRO A 87 -10.53 -8.62 4.74
CA PRO A 87 -9.26 -8.15 4.22
C PRO A 87 -9.50 -7.36 2.93
N VAL A 88 -9.45 -6.03 3.02
CA VAL A 88 -9.42 -5.16 1.85
C VAL A 88 -7.96 -4.94 1.51
N ASN A 89 -7.47 -5.74 0.57
CA ASN A 89 -6.14 -5.59 0.00
C ASN A 89 -6.19 -4.55 -1.12
N ILE A 90 -5.41 -3.48 -0.98
CA ILE A 90 -5.27 -2.44 -1.99
C ILE A 90 -3.92 -2.60 -2.66
N THR A 91 -3.93 -2.74 -3.98
CA THR A 91 -2.70 -2.83 -4.77
C THR A 91 -2.35 -1.46 -5.34
N ALA A 92 -1.09 -1.06 -5.22
CA ALA A 92 -0.51 0.10 -5.87
C ALA A 92 0.66 -0.34 -6.77
N HIS A 93 0.78 0.33 -7.90
CA HIS A 93 1.82 0.09 -8.90
C HIS A 93 2.70 1.33 -9.00
N GLY A 94 4.02 1.15 -8.96
CA GLY A 94 5.01 2.21 -9.10
C GLY A 94 6.03 1.85 -10.17
N SER A 95 6.61 2.86 -10.82
CA SER A 95 7.71 2.64 -11.76
C SER A 95 8.72 3.78 -11.72
N ALA A 96 9.97 3.45 -11.98
CA ALA A 96 11.08 4.41 -12.00
C ALA A 96 12.12 4.00 -13.05
N LEU A 97 12.85 4.98 -13.58
CA LEU A 97 13.99 4.73 -14.47
C LEU A 97 15.15 4.17 -13.65
N ARG A 98 15.81 3.15 -14.19
CA ARG A 98 16.99 2.52 -13.59
C ARG A 98 18.15 3.50 -13.66
N GLU A 99 18.69 3.85 -12.49
CA GLU A 99 19.84 4.76 -12.39
C GLU A 99 21.17 4.00 -12.53
N THR A 100 21.14 2.67 -12.34
CA THR A 100 22.28 1.78 -12.61
C THR A 100 22.28 1.36 -14.09
N THR A 101 23.17 1.96 -14.87
CA THR A 101 23.53 1.44 -16.21
C THR A 101 24.13 0.04 -16.06
N PRO A 102 23.78 -0.95 -16.92
CA PRO A 102 24.45 -2.26 -16.92
C PRO A 102 25.94 -2.19 -17.23
#